data_AF-A0A1X9YID2-F1
#
_entry.id   AF-A0A1X9YID2-F1
#
_cell.length_a   1.000
_cell.length_b   1.000
_cell.length_c   1.000
_cell.angle_alpha   90.00
_cell.angle_beta   90.00
_cell.angle_gamma   90.00
#
_symmetry.space_group_name_H-M   'P 1'
#
loop_
_entity.id
_entity.type
_entity.pdbx_description
1 polymer ?
#
loop_
_entity_poly.entity_id
_entity_poly.type
_entity_poly.pdbx_seq_one_letter_code
_entity_poly.pdbx_strand_id
1 'polypeptide(L)'
;MKSAILKFAAVASLGLASAVPVQAATTFQVDTSSANTFVTYTPDTSWFSNFSASLSALPSGLKSLAVGESWTFDFIDITITGIGSSDIALESQLSFLSPGGSTAGSASGWYSKGVFTTSGELTWDATSPVTVNGATYLVTFENLSGLSFEHPVTETISATVTLVGEVPEPATWAMMIAGFGLVGTSLRLRAPRRTAARAA
;
A
#
# COMPACT_ATOMS: atom_id res chain seq x y z
N MET A 1 31.23 -10.89 -57.65
CA MET A 1 30.92 -11.59 -56.38
C MET A 1 31.13 -10.68 -55.15
N LYS A 2 30.47 -9.51 -55.07
CA LYS A 2 30.64 -8.53 -53.97
C LYS A 2 29.31 -8.07 -53.32
N SER A 3 28.18 -8.71 -53.66
CA SER A 3 26.84 -8.19 -53.33
C SER A 3 26.12 -8.92 -52.18
N ALA A 4 26.72 -9.94 -51.55
CA ALA A 4 26.02 -10.80 -50.59
C ALA A 4 26.21 -10.40 -49.12
N ILE A 5 27.19 -9.56 -48.79
CA ILE A 5 27.59 -9.30 -47.38
C ILE A 5 26.81 -8.13 -46.76
N LEU A 6 26.14 -7.28 -47.55
CA LEU A 6 25.45 -6.10 -47.02
C LEU A 6 24.04 -6.37 -46.48
N LYS A 7 23.45 -7.55 -46.71
CA LYS A 7 22.05 -7.84 -46.32
C LYS A 7 21.90 -8.39 -44.89
N PHE A 8 22.99 -8.72 -44.21
CA PHE A 8 22.94 -9.23 -42.83
C PHE A 8 23.05 -8.16 -41.74
N ALA A 9 23.32 -6.90 -42.08
CA ALA A 9 23.46 -5.82 -41.08
C ALA A 9 22.14 -5.09 -40.75
N ALA A 10 21.08 -5.26 -41.53
CA ALA A 10 19.85 -4.48 -41.42
C ALA A 10 18.69 -5.19 -40.68
N VAL A 11 18.88 -6.42 -40.20
CA VAL A 11 17.80 -7.22 -39.57
C VAL A 11 17.87 -7.21 -38.03
N ALA A 12 18.91 -6.62 -37.44
CA ALA A 12 19.09 -6.60 -35.97
C ALA A 12 18.33 -5.48 -35.24
N SER A 13 17.63 -4.57 -35.94
CA SER A 13 17.07 -3.34 -35.35
C SER A 13 15.54 -3.32 -35.17
N LEU A 14 14.81 -4.38 -35.49
CA LEU A 14 13.33 -4.41 -35.47
C LEU A 14 12.70 -5.17 -34.28
N GLY A 15 13.50 -5.59 -33.31
CA GLY A 15 13.04 -6.43 -32.19
C GLY A 15 13.16 -5.80 -30.80
N LEU A 16 13.30 -4.48 -30.68
CA LEU A 16 13.15 -3.78 -29.39
C LEU A 16 11.66 -3.65 -29.10
N ALA A 17 11.02 -4.79 -28.83
CA ALA A 17 9.74 -4.79 -28.15
C ALA A 17 9.93 -3.98 -26.86
N SER A 18 9.14 -2.92 -26.70
CA SER A 18 9.03 -2.18 -25.46
C SER A 18 8.58 -3.16 -24.38
N ALA A 19 9.52 -3.74 -23.66
CA ALA A 19 9.24 -4.45 -22.43
C ALA A 19 8.69 -3.40 -21.47
N VAL A 20 7.37 -3.27 -21.43
CA VAL A 20 6.70 -2.52 -20.38
C VAL A 20 7.16 -3.20 -19.10
N PRO A 21 7.81 -2.49 -18.16
CA PRO A 21 8.21 -3.12 -16.91
C PRO A 21 6.96 -3.71 -16.30
N VAL A 22 6.96 -5.02 -16.06
CA VAL A 22 5.94 -5.66 -15.23
C VAL A 22 6.10 -5.02 -13.87
N GLN A 23 5.20 -4.08 -13.54
CA GLN A 23 5.12 -3.49 -12.23
C GLN A 23 4.85 -4.65 -11.27
N ALA A 24 5.75 -4.89 -10.33
CA ALA A 24 5.55 -5.94 -9.36
C ALA A 24 4.31 -5.56 -8.53
N ALA A 25 3.56 -6.58 -8.13
CA ALA A 25 2.44 -6.41 -7.24
C ALA A 25 2.89 -6.88 -5.86
N THR A 26 2.60 -6.08 -4.84
CA THR A 26 2.89 -6.42 -3.44
C THR A 26 1.69 -7.11 -2.83
N THR A 27 1.94 -8.19 -2.11
CA THR A 27 0.88 -8.93 -1.40
C THR A 27 0.75 -8.45 0.04
N PHE A 28 -0.46 -8.04 0.39
CA PHE A 28 -0.88 -7.59 1.70
C PHE A 28 -1.60 -8.71 2.45
N GLN A 29 -1.26 -8.88 3.73
CA GLN A 29 -1.97 -9.72 4.67
C GLN A 29 -2.12 -8.96 5.98
N VAL A 30 -3.35 -8.70 6.40
CA VAL A 30 -3.61 -8.04 7.69
C VAL A 30 -3.26 -9.00 8.82
N ASP A 31 -2.58 -8.49 9.85
CA ASP A 31 -2.41 -9.20 11.11
C ASP A 31 -3.69 -9.05 11.92
N THR A 32 -4.47 -10.13 12.05
CA THR A 32 -5.73 -10.12 12.80
C THR A 32 -5.53 -10.37 14.30
N SER A 33 -4.28 -10.48 14.77
CA SER A 33 -3.97 -10.61 16.19
C SER A 33 -4.29 -9.31 16.93
N SER A 34 -5.08 -9.41 18.00
CA SER A 34 -5.42 -8.27 18.86
C SER A 34 -4.22 -7.64 19.59
N ALA A 35 -3.06 -8.31 19.58
CA ALA A 35 -1.82 -7.76 20.11
C ALA A 35 -1.19 -6.70 19.19
N ASN A 36 -1.43 -6.80 17.87
CA ASN A 36 -0.76 -5.97 16.86
C ASN A 36 -1.73 -5.07 16.11
N THR A 37 -2.98 -5.51 15.95
CA THR A 37 -4.06 -4.72 15.36
C THR A 37 -5.11 -4.50 16.43
N PHE A 38 -5.42 -3.24 16.73
CA PHE A 38 -6.34 -2.90 17.80
C PHE A 38 -6.98 -1.53 17.59
N VAL A 39 -8.07 -1.31 18.34
CA VAL A 39 -8.69 -0.01 18.53
C VAL A 39 -8.92 0.19 20.02
N THR A 40 -8.59 1.39 20.50
CA THR A 40 -8.82 1.85 21.86
C THR A 40 -9.53 3.18 21.80
N TYR A 41 -10.38 3.46 22.79
CA TYR A 41 -11.14 4.69 22.86
C TYR A 41 -11.17 5.23 24.27
N THR A 42 -11.33 6.54 24.39
CA THR A 42 -11.62 7.15 25.68
C THR A 42 -13.10 6.91 26.01
N PRO A 43 -13.42 6.20 27.11
CA PRO A 43 -14.80 5.91 27.44
C PRO A 43 -15.56 7.20 27.72
N ASP A 44 -16.81 7.23 27.26
CA ASP A 44 -17.72 8.33 27.52
C ASP A 44 -17.95 8.49 29.04
N THR A 45 -17.88 9.73 29.52
CA THR A 45 -18.16 10.09 30.92
C THR A 45 -19.62 10.47 31.17
N SER A 46 -20.44 10.54 30.12
CA SER A 46 -21.89 10.74 30.21
C SER A 46 -22.56 9.59 30.94
N TRP A 47 -23.50 9.91 31.83
CA TRP A 47 -24.22 8.93 32.64
C TRP A 47 -25.32 8.18 31.88
N PHE A 48 -25.69 8.66 30.70
CA PHE A 48 -26.88 8.19 29.98
C PHE A 48 -26.57 7.66 28.58
N SER A 49 -25.35 7.85 28.09
CA SER A 49 -24.89 7.33 26.79
C SER A 49 -23.67 6.43 26.97
N ASN A 50 -23.48 5.51 26.04
CA ASN A 50 -22.30 4.67 25.99
C ASN A 50 -21.81 4.60 24.55
N PHE A 51 -20.56 5.01 24.37
CA PHE A 51 -19.79 4.84 23.15
C PHE A 51 -18.89 3.63 23.31
N SER A 52 -18.85 2.78 22.30
CA SER A 52 -17.87 1.71 22.19
C SER A 52 -17.33 1.58 20.77
N ALA A 53 -16.09 1.12 20.66
CA ALA A 53 -15.45 0.77 19.41
C ALA A 53 -14.76 -0.59 19.53
N SER A 54 -14.85 -1.38 18.48
CA SER A 54 -14.18 -2.69 18.36
C SER A 54 -13.68 -2.92 16.95
N LEU A 55 -12.74 -3.85 16.78
CA LEU A 55 -12.34 -4.28 15.44
C LEU A 55 -13.53 -4.94 14.74
N SER A 56 -13.70 -4.62 13.46
CA SER A 56 -14.64 -5.31 12.58
C SER A 56 -14.09 -6.66 12.13
N ALA A 57 -14.81 -7.36 11.27
CA ALA A 57 -14.40 -8.64 10.70
C ALA A 57 -13.23 -8.45 9.71
N LEU A 58 -12.01 -8.36 10.25
CA LEU A 58 -10.81 -8.11 9.45
C LEU A 58 -10.59 -9.19 8.37
N PRO A 59 -10.10 -8.79 7.18
CA PRO A 59 -9.80 -9.73 6.12
C PRO A 59 -8.61 -10.63 6.50
N SER A 60 -8.82 -11.95 6.47
CA SER A 60 -7.78 -12.95 6.77
C SER A 60 -7.01 -13.43 5.53
N GLY A 61 -7.41 -12.97 4.34
CA GLY A 61 -6.83 -13.37 3.06
C GLY A 61 -5.67 -12.50 2.59
N LEU A 62 -4.94 -13.00 1.60
CA LEU A 62 -3.92 -12.25 0.87
C LEU A 62 -4.58 -11.36 -0.18
N LYS A 63 -4.17 -10.09 -0.25
CA LYS A 63 -4.56 -9.15 -1.30
C LYS A 63 -3.33 -8.67 -2.06
N SER A 64 -3.27 -8.94 -3.36
CA SER A 64 -2.24 -8.37 -4.22
C SER A 64 -2.67 -6.98 -4.70
N LEU A 65 -1.77 -6.00 -4.61
CA LEU A 65 -1.94 -4.65 -5.12
C LEU A 65 -0.75 -4.27 -6.00
N ALA A 66 -1.04 -3.70 -7.17
CA ALA A 66 -0.04 -2.99 -7.97
C ALA A 66 0.13 -1.54 -7.47
N VAL A 67 1.23 -0.89 -7.86
CA VAL A 67 1.48 0.50 -7.46
C VAL A 67 0.37 1.41 -8.01
N GLY A 68 -0.22 2.22 -7.13
CA GLY A 68 -1.36 3.08 -7.38
C GLY A 68 -2.72 2.41 -7.11
N GLU A 69 -2.76 1.10 -6.87
CA GLU A 69 -3.99 0.42 -6.47
C GLU A 69 -4.26 0.55 -4.97
N SER A 70 -5.54 0.49 -4.62
CA SER A 70 -6.01 0.54 -3.24
C SER A 70 -6.90 -0.65 -2.88
N TRP A 71 -6.91 -0.98 -1.60
CA TRP A 71 -7.77 -1.98 -0.99
C TRP A 71 -8.46 -1.40 0.23
N THR A 72 -9.79 -1.37 0.18
CA THR A 72 -10.64 -0.92 1.27
C THR A 72 -11.32 -2.10 1.93
N PHE A 73 -11.40 -2.08 3.26
CA PHE A 73 -12.11 -3.07 4.06
C PHE A 73 -12.56 -2.47 5.40
N ASP A 74 -13.54 -3.12 6.00
CA ASP A 74 -14.12 -2.75 7.29
C ASP A 74 -13.09 -2.95 8.41
N PHE A 75 -12.85 -1.90 9.21
CA PHE A 75 -11.79 -1.90 10.20
C PHE A 75 -12.30 -1.76 11.63
N ILE A 76 -13.15 -0.76 11.90
CA ILE A 76 -13.68 -0.48 13.24
C ILE A 76 -15.20 -0.42 13.18
N ASP A 77 -15.86 -1.15 14.07
CA ASP A 77 -17.29 -0.98 14.33
C ASP A 77 -17.46 -0.09 15.55
N ILE A 78 -18.23 0.98 15.37
CA ILE A 78 -18.63 1.90 16.43
C ILE A 78 -20.08 1.62 16.81
N THR A 79 -20.35 1.58 18.10
CA THR A 79 -21.72 1.47 18.62
C THR A 79 -21.99 2.58 19.62
N ILE A 80 -23.12 3.26 19.43
CA ILE A 80 -23.59 4.30 20.36
C ILE A 80 -24.94 3.90 20.93
N THR A 81 -24.99 3.70 22.25
CA THR A 81 -26.21 3.36 23.00
C THR A 81 -26.60 4.47 23.98
N GLY A 82 -27.84 4.41 24.48
CA GLY A 82 -28.37 5.41 25.42
C GLY A 82 -28.74 6.74 24.78
N ILE A 83 -28.71 7.81 25.57
CA ILE A 83 -29.05 9.20 25.23
C ILE A 83 -28.00 10.10 25.88
N GLY A 84 -27.40 11.02 25.13
CA GLY A 84 -26.39 11.92 25.66
C GLY A 84 -25.51 12.50 24.56
N SER A 85 -24.51 13.27 24.95
CA SER A 85 -23.52 13.80 24.03
C SER A 85 -22.15 13.80 24.69
N SER A 86 -21.13 13.52 23.90
CA SER A 86 -19.76 13.48 24.41
C SER A 86 -18.75 13.69 23.29
N ASP A 87 -17.55 14.08 23.68
CA ASP A 87 -16.38 14.06 22.81
C ASP A 87 -15.84 12.62 22.73
N ILE A 88 -15.31 12.27 21.57
CA ILE A 88 -14.73 10.96 21.29
C ILE A 88 -13.26 11.17 20.93
N ALA A 89 -12.41 10.33 21.52
CA ALA A 89 -11.05 10.12 21.06
C ALA A 89 -10.84 8.63 20.82
N LEU A 90 -10.34 8.30 19.63
CA LEU A 90 -10.01 6.94 19.21
C LEU A 90 -8.52 6.88 18.87
N GLU A 91 -7.90 5.78 19.26
CA GLU A 91 -6.58 5.38 18.82
C GLU A 91 -6.70 4.01 18.18
N SER A 92 -5.99 3.79 17.08
CA SER A 92 -5.97 2.51 16.41
C SER A 92 -4.58 2.18 15.91
N GLN A 93 -4.33 0.89 15.75
CA GLN A 93 -3.17 0.37 15.06
C GLN A 93 -3.62 -0.72 14.09
N LEU A 94 -3.20 -0.61 12.84
CA LEU A 94 -3.37 -1.64 11.82
C LEU A 94 -2.00 -2.20 11.45
N SER A 95 -1.82 -3.50 11.66
CA SER A 95 -0.58 -4.20 11.35
C SER A 95 -0.75 -5.19 10.19
N PHE A 96 0.35 -5.44 9.48
CA PHE A 96 0.40 -6.38 8.36
C PHE A 96 1.44 -7.47 8.64
N LEU A 97 1.11 -8.72 8.30
CA LEU A 97 2.06 -9.85 8.28
C LEU A 97 2.93 -9.82 7.02
N SER A 98 2.34 -9.40 5.90
CA SER A 98 3.01 -9.16 4.61
C SER A 98 2.47 -7.85 4.04
N PRO A 99 3.31 -6.95 3.48
CA PRO A 99 4.78 -7.02 3.48
C PRO A 99 5.41 -6.86 4.88
N GLY A 100 4.61 -6.60 5.92
CA GLY A 100 5.04 -6.26 7.26
C GLY A 100 4.70 -4.81 7.61
N GLY A 101 4.98 -4.39 8.84
CA GLY A 101 4.79 -3.01 9.29
C GLY A 101 3.42 -2.73 9.90
N SER A 102 3.28 -1.54 10.47
CA SER A 102 2.05 -1.08 11.11
C SER A 102 1.84 0.42 10.89
N THR A 103 0.58 0.83 10.85
CA THR A 103 0.15 2.23 10.88
C THR A 103 -0.68 2.45 12.13
N ALA A 104 -0.31 3.45 12.92
CA ALA A 104 -1.16 3.99 13.96
C ALA A 104 -1.99 5.16 13.42
N GLY A 105 -3.23 5.28 13.89
CA GLY A 105 -4.12 6.40 13.61
C GLY A 105 -4.75 6.92 14.89
N SER A 106 -4.92 8.22 14.97
CA SER A 106 -5.67 8.88 16.03
C SER A 106 -6.86 9.60 15.39
N ALA A 107 -8.01 9.56 16.05
CA ALA A 107 -9.19 10.28 15.62
C ALA A 107 -9.79 11.04 16.79
N SER A 108 -10.37 12.20 16.49
CA SER A 108 -11.15 12.98 17.44
C SER A 108 -12.49 13.35 16.83
N GLY A 109 -13.48 13.54 17.69
CA GLY A 109 -14.83 13.75 17.24
C GLY A 109 -15.78 14.02 18.38
N TRP A 110 -17.06 14.03 18.05
CA TRP A 110 -18.13 14.20 19.00
C TRP A 110 -19.37 13.45 18.52
N TYR A 111 -20.26 13.15 19.46
CA TYR A 111 -21.57 12.65 19.12
C TYR A 111 -22.63 13.25 20.03
N SER A 112 -23.86 13.26 19.56
CA SER A 112 -25.04 13.63 20.32
C SER A 112 -26.17 12.71 19.91
N LYS A 113 -26.71 11.94 20.86
CA LYS A 113 -27.80 11.00 20.71
C LYS A 113 -28.98 11.41 21.59
N GLY A 114 -30.06 11.83 20.97
CA GLY A 114 -31.41 11.89 21.52
C GLY A 114 -32.17 10.57 21.38
N VAL A 115 -33.47 10.61 21.69
CA VAL A 115 -34.36 9.43 21.62
C VAL A 115 -34.58 8.94 20.18
N PHE A 116 -34.57 9.88 19.22
CA PHE A 116 -34.85 9.61 17.80
C PHE A 116 -33.76 10.15 16.86
N THR A 117 -32.78 10.86 17.41
CA THR A 117 -31.72 11.57 16.69
C THR A 117 -30.35 11.33 17.35
N THR A 118 -29.27 11.37 16.59
CA THR A 118 -27.89 10.84 16.73
C THR A 118 -27.29 11.61 15.59
N SER A 119 -26.34 12.43 15.94
CA SER A 119 -25.48 13.12 15.02
C SER A 119 -24.10 12.97 15.59
N GLY A 120 -23.12 12.97 14.73
CA GLY A 120 -21.75 12.94 15.18
C GLY A 120 -20.82 13.13 14.02
N GLU A 121 -19.59 13.32 14.41
CA GLU A 121 -18.47 13.46 13.52
C GLU A 121 -17.27 12.80 14.18
N LEU A 122 -16.47 12.13 13.36
CA LEU A 122 -15.18 11.57 13.76
C LEU A 122 -14.20 11.83 12.62
N THR A 123 -13.14 12.57 12.91
CA THR A 123 -12.10 12.90 11.96
C THR A 123 -10.79 12.25 12.37
N TRP A 124 -10.17 11.53 11.44
CA TRP A 124 -8.85 10.94 11.60
C TRP A 124 -7.75 11.93 11.27
N ASP A 125 -6.68 11.88 12.06
CA ASP A 125 -5.44 12.55 11.73
C ASP A 125 -4.77 11.88 10.52
N ALA A 126 -4.02 12.68 9.76
CA ALA A 126 -3.27 12.17 8.63
C ALA A 126 -2.22 11.15 9.09
N THR A 127 -2.26 9.96 8.48
CA THR A 127 -1.28 8.90 8.72
C THR A 127 -0.02 9.12 7.88
N SER A 128 1.11 8.59 8.34
CA SER A 128 2.36 8.60 7.58
C SER A 128 2.49 7.36 6.70
N PRO A 129 3.07 7.47 5.49
CA PRO A 129 3.41 6.30 4.67
C PRO A 129 4.36 5.35 5.41
N VAL A 130 4.17 4.06 5.21
CA VAL A 130 4.99 2.99 5.80
C VAL A 130 5.82 2.33 4.70
N THR A 131 7.13 2.28 4.87
CA THR A 131 8.06 1.63 3.93
C THR A 131 8.65 0.37 4.57
N VAL A 132 8.34 -0.79 4.00
CA VAL A 132 8.81 -2.11 4.47
C VAL A 132 9.20 -2.95 3.26
N ASN A 133 10.39 -3.57 3.30
CA ASN A 133 10.89 -4.44 2.24
C ASN A 133 10.85 -3.79 0.84
N GLY A 134 11.12 -2.48 0.77
CA GLY A 134 11.10 -1.70 -0.47
C GLY A 134 9.69 -1.29 -0.93
N ALA A 135 8.62 -1.87 -0.40
CA ALA A 135 7.25 -1.41 -0.67
C ALA A 135 6.87 -0.26 0.26
N THR A 136 6.30 0.81 -0.30
CA THR A 136 5.77 1.95 0.45
C THR A 136 4.27 2.01 0.26
N TYR A 137 3.52 1.91 1.34
CA TYR A 137 2.06 1.97 1.33
C TYR A 137 1.54 3.01 2.33
N LEU A 138 0.34 3.52 2.06
CA LEU A 138 -0.36 4.47 2.91
C LEU A 138 -1.68 3.84 3.36
N VAL A 139 -1.97 3.92 4.65
CA VAL A 139 -3.25 3.50 5.21
C VAL A 139 -4.04 4.73 5.58
N THR A 140 -5.23 4.90 5.04
CA THR A 140 -6.15 5.98 5.40
C THR A 140 -7.39 5.41 6.06
N PHE A 141 -7.93 6.10 7.05
CA PHE A 141 -9.15 5.70 7.73
C PHE A 141 -10.30 6.63 7.31
N GLU A 142 -11.49 6.06 7.19
CA GLU A 142 -12.68 6.81 6.80
C GLU A 142 -13.13 7.74 7.93
N ASN A 143 -13.34 9.03 7.60
CA ASN A 143 -13.99 9.96 8.51
C ASN A 143 -15.48 9.65 8.56
N LEU A 144 -16.05 9.68 9.75
CA LEU A 144 -17.50 9.62 9.90
C LEU A 144 -18.06 11.04 9.99
N SER A 145 -19.08 11.32 9.18
CA SER A 145 -19.82 12.57 9.27
C SER A 145 -21.29 12.30 9.08
N GLY A 146 -22.14 12.97 9.87
CA GLY A 146 -23.59 12.91 9.66
C GLY A 146 -24.20 11.54 9.96
N LEU A 147 -23.81 10.91 11.08
CA LEU A 147 -24.48 9.72 11.61
C LEU A 147 -26.01 9.92 11.53
N SER A 148 -26.73 9.05 10.82
CA SER A 148 -28.18 9.22 10.58
C SER A 148 -28.91 7.87 10.68
N PHE A 149 -30.14 7.87 11.19
CA PHE A 149 -30.75 6.68 11.78
C PHE A 149 -31.36 5.66 10.86
N GLU A 150 -31.03 4.41 11.18
CA GLU A 150 -31.91 3.55 12.02
C GLU A 150 -31.30 3.32 13.44
N HIS A 151 -32.12 2.88 14.41
CA HIS A 151 -31.71 2.63 15.82
C HIS A 151 -31.62 1.11 16.10
N PRO A 152 -30.57 0.57 16.77
CA PRO A 152 -29.33 1.21 17.27
C PRO A 152 -28.38 1.65 16.15
N VAL A 153 -27.54 2.64 16.43
CA VAL A 153 -26.52 3.13 15.49
C VAL A 153 -25.27 2.28 15.67
N THR A 154 -25.05 1.41 14.69
CA THR A 154 -23.78 0.71 14.47
C THR A 154 -23.24 1.19 13.14
N GLU A 155 -22.06 1.77 13.18
CA GLU A 155 -21.41 2.37 12.01
C GLU A 155 -20.04 1.75 11.86
N THR A 156 -19.70 1.40 10.63
CA THR A 156 -18.44 0.72 10.31
C THR A 156 -17.52 1.72 9.62
N ILE A 157 -16.32 1.88 10.16
CA ILE A 157 -15.25 2.70 9.60
C ILE A 157 -14.38 1.80 8.73
N SER A 158 -14.20 2.21 7.48
CA SER A 158 -13.31 1.53 6.55
C SER A 158 -11.85 1.97 6.71
N ALA A 159 -10.91 1.05 6.53
CA ALA A 159 -9.50 1.35 6.27
C ALA A 159 -9.19 1.13 4.79
N THR A 160 -8.47 2.07 4.18
CA THR A 160 -8.02 2.00 2.78
C THR A 160 -6.50 1.97 2.73
N VAL A 161 -5.96 0.86 2.26
CA VAL A 161 -4.53 0.65 2.03
C VAL A 161 -4.22 0.94 0.57
N THR A 162 -3.31 1.86 0.31
CA THR A 162 -2.87 2.22 -1.06
C THR A 162 -1.39 1.93 -1.20
N LEU A 163 -1.00 1.17 -2.22
CA LEU A 163 0.42 0.97 -2.53
C LEU A 163 0.91 2.19 -3.32
N VAL A 164 1.75 3.02 -2.70
CA VAL A 164 2.17 4.32 -3.27
C VAL A 164 3.43 4.17 -4.11
N GLY A 165 4.29 3.22 -3.75
CA GLY A 165 5.51 2.96 -4.52
C GLY A 165 6.15 1.65 -4.14
N GLU A 166 6.90 1.11 -5.08
CA GLU A 166 7.85 0.05 -4.84
C GLU A 166 9.21 0.61 -5.22
N VAL A 167 10.14 0.59 -4.28
CA VAL A 167 11.54 0.86 -4.59
C VAL A 167 12.00 -0.26 -5.53
N PRO A 168 12.49 0.05 -6.75
CA PRO A 168 12.94 -0.97 -7.68
C PRO A 168 14.17 -1.70 -7.14
N GLU A 169 13.97 -2.75 -6.35
CA GLU A 169 15.03 -3.65 -5.95
C GLU A 169 15.15 -4.83 -6.96
N PRO A 170 16.15 -5.72 -6.82
CA PRO A 170 17.40 -5.90 -7.56
C PRO A 170 17.37 -5.94 -9.11
N ALA A 171 16.22 -5.82 -9.78
CA ALA A 171 16.15 -5.88 -11.24
C ALA A 171 16.95 -4.74 -11.91
N THR A 172 17.00 -3.56 -11.28
CA THR A 172 17.84 -2.44 -11.73
C THR A 172 19.32 -2.81 -11.68
N TRP A 173 19.75 -3.47 -10.61
CA TRP A 173 21.13 -3.94 -10.45
C TRP A 173 21.44 -5.04 -11.44
N ALA A 174 20.51 -5.98 -11.66
CA ALA A 174 20.64 -7.02 -12.65
C ALA A 174 20.72 -6.45 -14.08
N MET A 175 19.93 -5.43 -14.41
CA MET A 175 20.00 -4.73 -15.70
C MET A 175 21.30 -3.94 -15.85
N MET A 176 21.79 -3.30 -14.78
CA MET A 176 23.10 -2.65 -14.80
C MET A 176 24.23 -3.67 -14.99
N ILE A 177 24.22 -4.78 -14.25
CA ILE A 177 25.21 -5.85 -14.38
C ILE A 177 25.13 -6.48 -15.77
N ALA A 178 23.94 -6.75 -16.28
CA ALA A 178 23.74 -7.27 -17.64
C ALA A 178 24.26 -6.28 -18.68
N GLY A 179 23.94 -4.99 -18.54
CA GLY A 179 24.44 -3.93 -19.40
C GLY A 179 25.97 -3.83 -19.39
N PHE A 180 26.58 -3.80 -18.21
CA PHE A 180 28.04 -3.77 -18.07
C PHE A 180 28.70 -5.05 -18.57
N GLY A 181 28.10 -6.21 -18.35
CA GLY A 181 28.56 -7.49 -18.87
C GLY A 181 28.54 -7.52 -20.39
N LEU A 182 27.49 -6.99 -21.02
CA LEU A 182 27.36 -6.90 -22.48
C LEU A 182 28.40 -5.95 -23.08
N VAL A 183 28.64 -4.79 -22.45
CA VAL A 183 29.72 -3.87 -22.86
C VAL A 183 31.09 -4.54 -22.73
N GLY A 184 31.40 -5.15 -21.59
CA GLY A 184 32.68 -5.81 -21.35
C GLY A 184 32.96 -6.98 -22.31
N THR A 185 31.95 -7.80 -22.59
CA THR A 185 32.05 -8.90 -23.56
C THR A 185 32.26 -8.39 -24.99
N SER A 186 31.57 -7.32 -25.39
CA SER A 186 31.76 -6.71 -26.71
C SER A 186 33.20 -6.21 -26.94
N LEU A 187 33.84 -5.65 -25.89
CA LEU A 187 35.23 -5.21 -25.95
C LEU A 187 36.21 -6.39 -26.06
N ARG A 188 35.96 -7.50 -25.37
CA ARG A 188 36.79 -8.72 -25.46
C ARG A 188 36.72 -9.40 -26.82
N LEU A 189 35.57 -9.33 -27.51
CA LEU A 189 35.39 -9.94 -28.83
C LEU A 189 36.09 -9.14 -29.95
N ARG A 190 36.46 -7.88 -29.71
CA ARG A 190 37.34 -7.10 -30.61
C ARG A 190 38.80 -7.52 -30.41
N ALA A 191 39.14 -8.72 -30.85
CA ALA A 191 40.54 -9.13 -30.94
C ALA A 191 41.31 -8.16 -31.88
N PRO A 192 42.51 -7.67 -31.48
CA PRO A 192 43.30 -6.80 -32.34
C PRO A 192 43.68 -7.58 -33.59
N ARG A 193 43.30 -7.05 -34.77
CA ARG A 193 43.80 -7.55 -36.04
C ARG A 193 45.32 -7.42 -35.97
N ARG A 194 46.01 -8.56 -35.85
CA ARG A 194 47.46 -8.60 -35.98
C ARG A 194 47.79 -8.04 -37.36
N THR A 195 48.23 -6.78 -37.39
CA THR A 195 48.86 -6.21 -38.56
C THR A 195 50.13 -7.02 -38.77
N ALA A 196 50.07 -7.98 -39.70
CA ALA A 196 51.23 -8.76 -40.08
C ALA A 196 52.24 -7.78 -40.68
N ALA A 197 53.25 -7.42 -39.91
CA ALA A 197 54.41 -6.70 -40.41
C ALA A 197 55.08 -7.62 -41.45
N ARG A 198 54.94 -7.22 -42.71
CA ARG A 198 55.59 -7.88 -43.84
C ARG A 198 57.08 -7.55 -43.76
N ALA A 199 57.88 -8.55 -43.40
CA ALA A 199 59.34 -8.48 -43.43
C ALA A 199 59.84 -8.27 -44.87
N ALA A 200 60.87 -7.44 -45.01
CA ALA A 200 61.71 -7.29 -46.19
C ALA A 200 63.14 -7.64 -45.81
#